data_AF-A0A917SPC6-F1
#
_entry.id   AF-A0A917SPC6-F1
#
_cell.length_a   1.000
_cell.length_b   1.000
_cell.length_c   1.000
_cell.angle_alpha   90.00
_cell.angle_beta   90.00
_cell.angle_gamma   90.00
#
_symmetry.space_group_name_H-M   'P 1'
#
loop_
_entity.id
_entity.type
_entity.pdbx_description
1 polymer ?
#
loop_
_entity_poly.entity_id
_entity_poly.type
_entity_poly.pdbx_seq_one_letter_code
_entity_poly.pdbx_strand_id
1 'polypeptide(L)'
;MRLLQRGVTLLHMAVLLVLTAAAVQAADRDRVRAFLNVTGFDVALESIKLSAADAPAMLGVNAQDFGASWTQLAHEVFDVELMKEMGVDILEEALSDEALAHAAEFYATDLGQRLVEAENESHLADRDEKRELGETLIERLKAEEPERVAILDRMMKAIGSAESTWKASNEIQIRFLMAAADAGIVTLKTDEEGMRAMQEERKEEGLESIRQGGLRGSALTYRDFSNEELETYAEALEDPLMREVYDLMNAVQFEVMANRFEVVASRMRGLDPGQEL
;
A
#
# COMPACT_ATOMS: atom_id res chain seq x y z
N MET A 1 34.25 6.18 -48.64
CA MET A 1 34.94 6.06 -47.33
C MET A 1 34.46 7.06 -46.28
N ARG A 2 34.48 8.39 -46.50
CA ARG A 2 34.07 9.39 -45.47
C ARG A 2 32.61 9.29 -44.99
N LEU A 3 31.66 8.90 -45.85
CA LEU A 3 30.26 8.68 -45.47
C LEU A 3 30.05 7.41 -44.62
N LEU A 4 30.74 6.32 -44.96
CA LEU A 4 30.75 5.08 -44.16
C LEU A 4 31.39 5.31 -42.78
N GLN A 5 32.49 6.08 -42.70
CA GLN A 5 33.12 6.41 -41.42
C GLN A 5 32.23 7.25 -40.50
N ARG A 6 31.47 8.21 -41.06
CA ARG A 6 30.50 9.03 -40.29
C ARG A 6 29.30 8.23 -39.79
N GLY A 7 28.79 7.28 -40.58
CA GLY A 7 27.73 6.37 -40.15
C GLY A 7 28.15 5.47 -38.99
N VAL A 8 29.40 4.98 -39.02
CA VAL A 8 29.97 4.15 -37.94
C VAL A 8 30.20 4.96 -36.67
N THR A 9 30.65 6.22 -36.75
CA THR A 9 30.83 7.06 -35.53
C THR A 9 29.49 7.44 -34.89
N LEU A 10 28.46 7.76 -35.68
CA LEU A 10 27.11 8.06 -35.16
C LEU A 10 26.47 6.83 -34.50
N LEU A 11 26.67 5.64 -35.07
CA LEU A 11 26.18 4.38 -34.48
C LEU A 11 26.89 4.06 -33.15
N HIS A 12 28.21 4.25 -33.06
CA HIS A 12 28.95 4.02 -31.81
C HIS A 12 28.54 5.01 -30.71
N MET A 13 28.31 6.28 -31.06
CA MET A 13 27.87 7.29 -30.10
C MET A 13 26.43 7.02 -29.61
N ALA A 14 25.54 6.57 -30.50
CA ALA A 14 24.19 6.14 -30.12
C ALA A 14 24.21 4.90 -29.21
N VAL A 15 25.05 3.91 -29.51
CA VAL A 15 25.22 2.72 -28.66
C VAL A 15 25.80 3.10 -27.28
N LEU A 16 26.78 4.01 -27.23
CA LEU A 16 27.34 4.48 -25.95
C LEU A 16 26.28 5.21 -25.11
N LEU A 17 25.45 6.06 -25.74
CA LEU A 17 24.37 6.78 -25.06
C LEU A 17 23.31 5.83 -24.49
N VAL A 18 22.95 4.80 -25.27
CA VAL A 18 22.00 3.76 -24.84
C VAL A 18 22.56 2.95 -23.67
N LEU A 19 23.85 2.59 -23.71
CA LEU A 19 24.49 1.85 -22.62
C LEU A 19 24.61 2.67 -21.33
N THR A 20 24.89 3.98 -21.41
CA THR A 20 24.93 4.84 -20.23
C THR A 20 23.54 5.09 -19.65
N ALA A 21 22.52 5.28 -20.50
CA ALA A 21 21.15 5.47 -20.05
C ALA A 21 20.62 4.21 -19.35
N ALA A 22 20.87 3.03 -19.90
CA ALA A 22 20.48 1.76 -19.29
C ALA A 22 21.17 1.51 -17.94
N ALA A 23 22.42 1.93 -17.78
CA ALA A 23 23.15 1.78 -16.52
C ALA A 23 22.67 2.72 -15.41
N VAL A 24 22.30 3.96 -15.75
CA VAL A 24 21.68 4.90 -14.81
C VAL A 24 20.31 4.37 -14.37
N GLN A 25 19.48 3.98 -15.34
CA GLN A 25 18.15 3.44 -15.06
C GLN A 25 18.19 2.19 -14.16
N ALA A 26 19.10 1.25 -14.42
CA ALA A 26 19.27 0.07 -13.56
C ALA A 26 19.68 0.45 -12.12
N ALA A 27 20.53 1.47 -11.97
CA ALA A 27 20.95 1.95 -10.65
C ALA A 27 19.79 2.61 -9.88
N ASP A 28 18.91 3.34 -10.56
CA ASP A 28 17.74 3.98 -9.94
C ASP A 28 16.72 2.92 -9.50
N ARG A 29 16.47 1.91 -10.33
CA ARG A 29 15.64 0.74 -9.95
C ARG A 29 16.19 0.00 -8.73
N ASP A 30 17.49 -0.25 -8.69
CA ASP A 30 18.11 -0.96 -7.57
C ASP A 30 18.02 -0.14 -6.27
N ARG A 31 18.08 1.19 -6.34
CA ARG A 31 17.86 2.08 -5.19
C ARG A 31 16.41 2.02 -4.70
N VAL A 32 15.43 2.10 -5.60
CA VAL A 32 14.01 1.98 -5.24
C VAL A 32 13.74 0.61 -4.60
N ARG A 33 14.25 -0.48 -5.17
CA ARG A 33 14.13 -1.83 -4.58
C ARG A 33 14.74 -1.90 -3.19
N ALA A 34 15.94 -1.35 -3.02
CA ALA A 34 16.61 -1.34 -1.72
C ALA A 34 15.78 -0.55 -0.69
N PHE A 35 15.25 0.60 -1.09
CA PHE A 35 14.41 1.43 -0.24
C PHE A 35 13.13 0.72 0.17
N LEU A 36 12.38 0.13 -0.77
CA LEU A 36 11.16 -0.63 -0.49
C LEU A 36 11.39 -1.82 0.44
N ASN A 37 12.53 -2.49 0.31
CA ASN A 37 12.90 -3.58 1.19
C ASN A 37 13.20 -3.08 2.61
N VAL A 38 13.88 -1.93 2.74
CA VAL A 38 14.15 -1.31 4.03
C VAL A 38 12.88 -0.79 4.69
N THR A 39 11.95 -0.20 3.96
CA THR A 39 10.71 0.37 4.52
C THR A 39 9.59 -0.65 4.74
N GLY A 40 9.85 -1.95 4.52
CA GLY A 40 8.88 -3.00 4.81
C GLY A 40 7.75 -3.13 3.78
N PHE A 41 7.91 -2.58 2.57
CA PHE A 41 6.89 -2.67 1.52
C PHE A 41 6.51 -4.11 1.18
N ASP A 42 7.49 -5.03 1.18
CA ASP A 42 7.25 -6.46 0.95
C ASP A 42 6.30 -7.06 1.99
N VAL A 43 6.45 -6.64 3.26
CA VAL A 43 5.59 -7.10 4.36
C VAL A 43 4.18 -6.53 4.22
N ALA A 44 4.05 -5.28 3.77
CA ALA A 44 2.76 -4.68 3.47
C ALA A 44 2.04 -5.42 2.31
N LEU A 45 2.77 -5.83 1.26
CA LEU A 45 2.24 -6.61 0.15
C LEU A 45 1.78 -8.02 0.57
N GLU A 46 2.51 -8.69 1.47
CA GLU A 46 2.07 -9.97 2.04
C GLU A 46 0.77 -9.80 2.85
N SER A 47 0.64 -8.72 3.63
CA SER A 47 -0.61 -8.40 4.34
C SER A 47 -1.79 -8.16 3.38
N ILE A 48 -1.54 -7.51 2.24
CA ILE A 48 -2.54 -7.33 1.18
C ILE A 48 -2.98 -8.69 0.64
N LYS A 49 -2.04 -9.56 0.28
CA LYS A 49 -2.33 -10.91 -0.22
C LYS A 49 -3.17 -11.71 0.76
N LEU A 50 -2.83 -11.68 2.05
CA LEU A 50 -3.60 -12.34 3.10
C LEU A 50 -5.04 -11.79 3.17
N SER A 51 -5.21 -10.46 3.08
CA SER A 51 -6.54 -9.85 3.10
C SER A 51 -7.37 -10.10 1.84
N ALA A 52 -6.72 -10.38 0.71
CA ALA A 52 -7.42 -10.66 -0.54
C ALA A 52 -8.23 -11.96 -0.47
N ALA A 53 -7.86 -12.90 0.40
CA ALA A 53 -8.66 -14.08 0.68
C ALA A 53 -10.08 -13.73 1.19
N ASP A 54 -10.24 -12.59 1.87
CA ASP A 54 -11.52 -12.11 2.42
C ASP A 54 -12.35 -11.28 1.44
N ALA A 55 -11.84 -10.97 0.24
CA ALA A 55 -12.55 -10.09 -0.68
C ALA A 55 -13.91 -10.56 -1.22
N PRO A 56 -14.35 -11.84 -1.15
CA PRO A 56 -15.75 -12.18 -1.42
C PRO A 56 -16.71 -11.44 -0.49
N ALA A 57 -16.29 -11.13 0.74
CA ALA A 57 -17.09 -10.31 1.66
C ALA A 57 -17.37 -8.91 1.09
N MET A 58 -16.46 -8.35 0.29
CA MET A 58 -16.66 -7.07 -0.40
C MET A 58 -17.75 -7.14 -1.47
N LEU A 59 -17.96 -8.32 -2.06
CA LEU A 59 -19.01 -8.57 -3.06
C LEU A 59 -20.37 -8.92 -2.42
N GLY A 60 -20.43 -9.02 -1.08
CA GLY A 60 -21.62 -9.49 -0.36
C GLY A 60 -21.98 -10.95 -0.68
N VAL A 61 -21.02 -11.71 -1.21
CA VAL A 61 -21.13 -13.14 -1.47
C VAL A 61 -20.38 -13.90 -0.39
N ASN A 62 -20.84 -15.11 -0.04
CA ASN A 62 -20.12 -15.89 0.94
C ASN A 62 -18.86 -16.48 0.26
N ALA A 63 -17.68 -16.29 0.85
CA ALA A 63 -16.46 -16.90 0.34
C ALA A 63 -16.59 -18.43 0.21
N GLN A 64 -17.41 -19.05 1.07
CA GLN A 64 -17.73 -20.48 1.01
C GLN A 64 -18.46 -20.88 -0.27
N ASP A 65 -19.18 -19.97 -0.94
CA ASP A 65 -19.89 -20.24 -2.20
C ASP A 65 -18.90 -20.45 -3.37
N PHE A 66 -17.70 -19.87 -3.27
CA PHE A 66 -16.59 -20.05 -4.22
C PHE A 66 -15.52 -21.05 -3.70
N GLY A 67 -15.59 -21.41 -2.42
CA GLY A 67 -14.78 -22.44 -1.78
C GLY A 67 -13.27 -22.24 -1.95
N ALA A 68 -12.54 -23.36 -2.06
CA ALA A 68 -11.10 -23.37 -2.22
C ALA A 68 -10.60 -22.72 -3.53
N SER A 69 -11.45 -22.68 -4.57
CA SER A 69 -11.13 -22.09 -5.87
C SER A 69 -10.89 -20.59 -5.79
N TRP A 70 -11.60 -19.89 -4.90
CA TRP A 70 -11.36 -18.48 -4.62
C TRP A 70 -10.00 -18.27 -3.96
N THR A 71 -9.71 -19.00 -2.88
CA THR A 71 -8.44 -18.86 -2.15
C THR A 71 -7.25 -19.13 -3.06
N GLN A 72 -7.33 -20.15 -3.92
CA GLN A 72 -6.30 -20.43 -4.90
C GLN A 72 -6.14 -19.27 -5.90
N LEU A 73 -7.24 -18.79 -6.49
CA LEU A 73 -7.20 -17.69 -7.45
C LEU A 73 -6.63 -16.41 -6.82
N ALA A 74 -7.05 -16.06 -5.61
CA ALA A 74 -6.53 -14.91 -4.88
C ALA A 74 -5.02 -15.04 -4.64
N HIS A 75 -4.54 -16.22 -4.21
CA HIS A 75 -3.11 -16.49 -4.05
C HIS A 75 -2.31 -16.35 -5.35
N GLU A 76 -2.87 -16.77 -6.49
CA GLU A 76 -2.23 -16.66 -7.80
C GLU A 76 -2.22 -15.24 -8.35
N VAL A 77 -3.26 -14.44 -8.09
CA VAL A 77 -3.37 -13.07 -8.60
C VAL A 77 -2.56 -12.09 -7.76
N PHE A 78 -2.60 -12.25 -6.43
CA PHE A 78 -1.82 -11.47 -5.47
C PHE A 78 -0.42 -12.08 -5.27
N ASP A 79 0.30 -12.24 -6.39
CA ASP A 79 1.71 -12.62 -6.38
C ASP A 79 2.57 -11.43 -5.88
N VAL A 80 3.30 -11.64 -4.79
CA VAL A 80 4.03 -10.57 -4.08
C VAL A 80 5.20 -10.04 -4.89
N GLU A 81 5.91 -10.90 -5.61
CA GLU A 81 7.03 -10.48 -6.46
C GLU A 81 6.52 -9.63 -7.62
N LEU A 82 5.38 -10.02 -8.22
CA LEU A 82 4.75 -9.22 -9.27
C LEU A 82 4.24 -7.87 -8.74
N MET A 83 3.57 -7.88 -7.59
CA MET A 83 3.10 -6.64 -6.94
C MET A 83 4.27 -5.72 -6.58
N LYS A 84 5.39 -6.28 -6.14
CA LYS A 84 6.62 -5.54 -5.85
C LYS A 84 7.20 -4.89 -7.10
N GLU A 85 7.34 -5.64 -8.20
CA GLU A 85 7.86 -5.07 -9.45
C GLU A 85 6.93 -3.99 -10.02
N MET A 86 5.61 -4.15 -9.89
CA MET A 86 4.66 -3.06 -10.22
C MET A 86 4.91 -1.81 -9.39
N GLY A 87 5.17 -1.97 -8.08
CA GLY A 87 5.49 -0.84 -7.21
C GLY A 87 6.81 -0.17 -7.58
N VAL A 88 7.84 -0.96 -7.93
CA VAL A 88 9.12 -0.44 -8.42
C VAL A 88 8.94 0.33 -9.72
N ASP A 89 8.17 -0.21 -10.68
CA ASP A 89 7.92 0.46 -11.95
C ASP A 89 7.27 1.84 -11.76
N ILE A 90 6.26 1.95 -10.89
CA ILE A 90 5.59 3.22 -10.63
C ILE A 90 6.50 4.20 -9.89
N LEU A 91 7.24 3.72 -8.88
CA LEU A 91 8.10 4.60 -8.06
C LEU A 91 9.34 5.06 -8.82
N GLU A 92 9.93 4.25 -9.69
CA GLU A 92 11.04 4.67 -10.56
C GLU A 92 10.65 5.87 -11.43
N GLU A 93 9.40 5.91 -11.91
CA GLU A 93 8.92 6.99 -12.76
C GLU A 93 8.48 8.24 -11.96
N ALA A 94 8.00 8.07 -10.73
CA ALA A 94 7.30 9.12 -9.99
C ALA A 94 8.08 9.68 -8.80
N LEU A 95 8.94 8.90 -8.15
CA LEU A 95 9.65 9.31 -6.94
C LEU A 95 10.91 10.09 -7.30
N SER A 96 11.05 11.29 -6.75
CA SER A 96 12.26 12.07 -6.97
C SER A 96 13.47 11.48 -6.25
N ASP A 97 14.64 11.57 -6.88
CA ASP A 97 15.92 11.17 -6.27
C ASP A 97 16.19 11.88 -4.93
N GLU A 98 15.74 13.14 -4.83
CA GLU A 98 15.90 13.95 -3.63
C GLU A 98 15.04 13.41 -2.48
N ALA A 99 13.76 13.11 -2.74
CA ALA A 99 12.87 12.54 -1.73
C ALA A 99 13.32 11.14 -1.30
N LEU A 100 13.73 10.30 -2.26
CA LEU A 100 14.29 8.98 -2.00
C LEU A 100 15.54 9.03 -1.13
N ALA A 101 16.50 9.91 -1.46
CA ALA A 101 17.72 10.08 -0.68
C ALA A 101 17.43 10.58 0.73
N HIS A 102 16.55 11.58 0.87
CA HIS A 102 16.15 12.13 2.16
C HIS A 102 15.53 11.06 3.07
N ALA A 103 14.58 10.27 2.54
CA ALA A 103 13.95 9.20 3.29
C ALA A 103 14.96 8.11 3.68
N ALA A 104 15.83 7.71 2.75
CA ALA A 104 16.87 6.71 3.00
C ALA A 104 17.85 7.14 4.10
N GLU A 105 18.20 8.43 4.18
CA GLU A 105 19.05 8.97 5.25
C GLU A 105 18.39 8.82 6.63
N PHE A 106 17.09 9.10 6.75
CA PHE A 106 16.36 8.91 8.01
C PHE A 106 16.29 7.44 8.42
N TYR A 107 15.91 6.54 7.51
CA TYR A 107 15.81 5.10 7.82
C TYR A 107 17.17 4.43 8.05
N ALA A 108 18.27 5.05 7.64
CA ALA A 108 19.61 4.60 7.98
C ALA A 108 20.03 4.89 9.43
N THR A 109 19.30 5.75 10.15
CA THR A 109 19.55 6.05 11.57
C THR A 109 19.13 4.90 12.49
N ASP A 110 19.70 4.86 13.70
CA ASP A 110 19.32 3.87 14.73
C ASP A 110 17.82 3.92 15.07
N LEU A 111 17.22 5.11 15.09
CA LEU A 111 15.78 5.27 15.32
C LEU A 111 14.98 4.74 14.12
N GLY A 112 15.34 5.12 12.90
CA GLY A 112 14.68 4.67 11.68
C GLY A 112 14.66 3.15 11.53
N GLN A 113 15.78 2.48 11.82
CA GLN A 113 15.86 1.01 11.76
C GLN A 113 14.96 0.33 12.81
N ARG A 114 14.90 0.87 14.03
CA ARG A 114 14.02 0.35 15.09
C ARG A 114 12.54 0.56 14.75
N LEU A 115 12.18 1.70 14.15
CA LEU A 115 10.81 1.98 13.70
C LEU A 115 10.36 0.96 12.65
N VAL A 116 11.20 0.73 11.63
CA VAL A 116 10.94 -0.29 10.60
C VAL A 116 10.74 -1.68 11.20
N GLU A 117 11.58 -2.08 12.16
CA GLU A 117 11.45 -3.37 12.84
C GLU A 117 10.09 -3.48 13.54
N ALA A 118 9.70 -2.45 14.30
CA ALA A 118 8.42 -2.41 14.99
C ALA A 118 7.21 -2.39 14.03
N GLU A 119 7.28 -1.64 12.93
CA GLU A 119 6.24 -1.58 11.89
C GLU A 119 6.08 -2.96 11.22
N ASN A 120 7.18 -3.63 10.86
CA ASN A 120 7.16 -4.96 10.27
C ASN A 120 6.60 -6.03 11.22
N GLU A 121 7.00 -6.03 12.48
CA GLU A 121 6.44 -6.91 13.51
C GLU A 121 4.93 -6.68 13.68
N SER A 122 4.54 -5.40 13.69
CA SER A 122 3.15 -4.98 13.76
C SER A 122 2.36 -5.35 12.50
N HIS A 123 2.97 -5.66 11.37
CA HIS A 123 2.24 -6.23 10.23
C HIS A 123 2.01 -7.74 10.38
N LEU A 124 2.92 -8.48 11.01
CA LEU A 124 2.88 -9.94 11.14
C LEU A 124 1.97 -10.48 12.25
N ALA A 125 1.68 -9.71 13.30
CA ALA A 125 0.86 -10.20 14.41
C ALA A 125 -0.64 -10.44 14.03
N ASP A 126 -1.34 -11.25 14.81
CA ASP A 126 -2.75 -11.63 14.55
C ASP A 126 -3.70 -10.41 14.59
N ARG A 127 -4.66 -10.33 13.66
CA ARG A 127 -5.54 -9.16 13.51
C ARG A 127 -6.51 -8.97 14.67
N ASP A 128 -7.04 -10.06 15.22
CA ASP A 128 -8.01 -10.00 16.31
C ASP A 128 -7.31 -9.66 17.62
N GLU A 129 -6.15 -10.26 17.88
CA GLU A 129 -5.32 -9.95 19.03
C GLU A 129 -4.85 -8.49 19.03
N LYS A 130 -4.42 -7.97 17.88
CA LYS A 130 -4.06 -6.55 17.72
C LYS A 130 -5.20 -5.61 18.06
N ARG A 131 -6.42 -5.96 17.65
CA ARG A 131 -7.58 -5.08 17.83
C ARG A 131 -7.88 -4.89 19.32
N GLU A 132 -7.96 -5.98 20.08
CA GLU A 132 -8.27 -5.93 21.52
C GLU A 132 -7.15 -5.23 22.32
N LEU A 133 -5.89 -5.56 22.04
CA LEU A 133 -4.74 -4.93 22.69
C LEU A 133 -4.65 -3.44 22.34
N GLY A 134 -4.84 -3.08 21.07
CA GLY A 134 -4.83 -1.69 20.61
C GLY A 134 -5.96 -0.86 21.21
N GLU A 135 -7.17 -1.42 21.36
CA GLU A 135 -8.31 -0.78 22.04
C GLU A 135 -7.95 -0.43 23.50
N THR A 136 -7.45 -1.41 24.24
CA THR A 136 -7.06 -1.21 25.65
C THR A 136 -5.93 -0.18 25.79
N LEU A 137 -4.93 -0.24 24.91
CA LEU A 137 -3.78 0.68 24.93
C LEU A 137 -4.21 2.12 24.66
N ILE A 138 -5.00 2.36 23.61
CA ILE A 138 -5.37 3.74 23.26
C ILE A 138 -6.29 4.36 24.32
N GLU A 139 -7.16 3.58 24.96
CA GLU A 139 -8.01 4.07 26.05
C GLU A 139 -7.17 4.51 27.26
N ARG A 140 -6.16 3.71 27.63
CA ARG A 140 -5.21 4.08 28.67
C ARG A 140 -4.43 5.34 28.31
N LEU A 141 -3.88 5.41 27.09
CA LEU A 141 -3.12 6.57 26.64
C LEU A 141 -3.97 7.85 26.64
N LYS A 142 -5.24 7.78 26.23
CA LYS A 142 -6.16 8.93 26.29
C LYS A 142 -6.37 9.44 27.73
N ALA A 143 -6.32 8.55 28.72
CA ALA A 143 -6.53 8.92 30.13
C ALA A 143 -5.24 9.37 30.84
N GLU A 144 -4.11 8.75 30.51
CA GLU A 144 -2.86 8.87 31.28
C GLU A 144 -1.77 9.67 30.56
N GLU A 145 -1.73 9.65 29.22
CA GLU A 145 -0.67 10.24 28.38
C GLU A 145 -1.27 10.92 27.12
N PRO A 146 -2.13 11.95 27.27
CA PRO A 146 -2.82 12.60 26.15
C PRO A 146 -1.86 13.23 25.12
N GLU A 147 -0.66 13.63 25.56
CA GLU A 147 0.41 14.12 24.68
C GLU A 147 0.88 13.03 23.70
N ARG A 148 0.95 11.77 24.14
CA ARG A 148 1.33 10.66 23.25
C ARG A 148 0.29 10.44 22.17
N VAL A 149 -0.98 10.54 22.52
CA VAL A 149 -2.08 10.45 21.55
C VAL A 149 -1.98 11.56 20.51
N ALA A 150 -1.61 12.78 20.92
CA ALA A 150 -1.42 13.90 19.99
C ALA A 150 -0.24 13.68 19.03
N ILE A 151 0.87 13.09 19.49
CA ILE A 151 2.01 12.73 18.64
C ILE A 151 1.59 11.68 17.60
N LEU A 152 0.92 10.61 18.03
CA LEU A 152 0.44 9.55 17.13
C LEU A 152 -0.53 10.09 16.08
N ASP A 153 -1.47 10.96 16.47
CA ASP A 153 -2.38 11.62 15.53
C ASP A 153 -1.64 12.50 14.51
N ARG A 154 -0.57 13.19 14.94
CA ARG A 154 0.28 13.99 14.05
C ARG A 154 1.03 13.12 13.04
N MET A 155 1.66 12.03 13.50
CA MET A 155 2.32 11.06 12.64
C MET A 155 1.37 10.49 11.59
N MET A 156 0.17 10.06 12.01
CA MET A 156 -0.83 9.54 11.08
C MET A 156 -1.21 10.54 10.00
N LYS A 157 -1.46 11.80 10.38
CA LYS A 157 -1.78 12.86 9.41
C LYS A 157 -0.66 13.10 8.40
N ALA A 158 0.59 12.91 8.81
CA ALA A 158 1.76 13.09 7.96
C ALA A 158 2.00 11.88 7.03
N ILE A 159 1.76 10.65 7.50
CA ILE A 159 1.86 9.42 6.71
C ILE A 159 0.73 9.33 5.67
N GLY A 160 -0.49 9.73 6.02
CA GLY A 160 -1.62 9.66 5.12
C GLY A 160 -2.93 10.07 5.79
N SER A 161 -3.72 10.90 5.11
CA SER A 161 -4.98 11.37 5.67
C SER A 161 -6.04 10.25 5.71
N ALA A 162 -6.91 10.28 6.73
CA ALA A 162 -8.08 9.41 6.74
C ALA A 162 -8.95 9.59 5.49
N GLU A 163 -8.92 10.78 4.88
CA GLU A 163 -9.67 11.08 3.65
C GLU A 163 -9.07 10.41 2.41
N SER A 164 -7.74 10.41 2.25
CA SER A 164 -7.09 9.71 1.14
C SER A 164 -7.28 8.20 1.27
N THR A 165 -7.13 7.64 2.47
CA THR A 165 -7.39 6.22 2.74
C THR A 165 -8.84 5.85 2.47
N TRP A 166 -9.80 6.69 2.90
CA TRP A 166 -11.23 6.51 2.60
C TRP A 166 -11.49 6.51 1.10
N LYS A 167 -11.02 7.52 0.37
CA LYS A 167 -11.21 7.62 -1.09
C LYS A 167 -10.63 6.41 -1.80
N ALA A 168 -9.41 6.01 -1.49
CA ALA A 168 -8.75 4.89 -2.14
C ALA A 168 -9.44 3.55 -1.85
N SER A 169 -9.83 3.30 -0.60
CA SER A 169 -10.55 2.08 -0.22
C SER A 169 -11.90 1.96 -0.94
N ASN A 170 -12.62 3.08 -1.06
CA ASN A 170 -13.87 3.14 -1.81
C ASN A 170 -13.67 2.94 -3.31
N GLU A 171 -12.62 3.52 -3.88
CA GLU A 171 -12.30 3.37 -5.30
C GLU A 171 -11.96 1.91 -5.62
N ILE A 172 -11.15 1.26 -4.79
CA ILE A 172 -10.85 -0.18 -4.90
C ILE A 172 -12.14 -0.99 -4.87
N GLN A 173 -13.03 -0.72 -3.91
CA GLN A 173 -14.29 -1.45 -3.76
C GLN A 173 -15.20 -1.27 -4.99
N ILE A 174 -15.35 -0.04 -5.49
CA ILE A 174 -16.18 0.26 -6.66
C ILE A 174 -15.60 -0.40 -7.91
N ARG A 175 -14.29 -0.23 -8.18
CA ARG A 175 -13.61 -0.87 -9.31
C ARG A 175 -13.80 -2.38 -9.30
N PHE A 176 -13.65 -2.99 -8.13
CA PHE A 176 -13.84 -4.44 -7.97
C PHE A 176 -15.29 -4.88 -8.22
N LEU A 177 -16.28 -4.17 -7.64
CA LEU A 177 -17.70 -4.46 -7.85
C LEU A 177 -18.12 -4.31 -9.32
N MET A 178 -17.66 -3.26 -9.98
CA MET A 178 -17.90 -3.03 -11.40
C MET A 178 -17.29 -4.14 -12.26
N ALA A 179 -16.02 -4.48 -12.02
CA ALA A 179 -15.34 -5.57 -12.73
C ALA A 179 -16.04 -6.92 -12.50
N ALA A 180 -16.50 -7.20 -11.28
CA ALA A 180 -17.24 -8.42 -10.95
C ALA A 180 -18.61 -8.46 -11.65
N ALA A 181 -19.31 -7.32 -11.75
CA ALA A 181 -20.56 -7.21 -12.48
C ALA A 181 -20.38 -7.43 -13.99
N ASP A 182 -19.36 -6.82 -14.59
CA ASP A 182 -18.98 -7.01 -16.00
C ASP A 182 -18.54 -8.46 -16.28
N ALA A 183 -17.99 -9.14 -15.29
CA ALA A 183 -17.68 -10.57 -15.34
C ALA A 183 -18.91 -11.47 -15.18
N GLY A 184 -20.07 -10.92 -14.79
CA GLY A 184 -21.32 -11.66 -14.56
C GLY A 184 -21.38 -12.36 -13.20
N ILE A 185 -20.48 -12.04 -12.28
CA ILE A 185 -20.37 -12.67 -10.96
C ILE A 185 -21.42 -12.14 -9.98
N VAL A 186 -21.69 -10.84 -10.05
CA VAL A 186 -22.68 -10.17 -9.20
C VAL A 186 -23.63 -9.34 -10.05
N THR A 187 -24.84 -9.12 -9.53
CA THR A 187 -25.76 -8.11 -10.06
C THR A 187 -25.75 -6.91 -9.14
N LEU A 188 -25.35 -5.75 -9.66
CA LEU A 188 -25.35 -4.51 -8.89
C LEU A 188 -26.79 -4.04 -8.64
N LYS A 189 -27.05 -3.56 -7.43
CA LYS A 189 -28.35 -2.98 -7.05
C LYS A 189 -28.49 -1.53 -7.52
N THR A 190 -27.37 -0.88 -7.82
CA THR A 190 -27.27 0.51 -8.25
C THR A 190 -26.06 0.67 -9.17
N ASP A 191 -26.03 1.75 -9.94
CA ASP A 191 -24.91 2.07 -10.83
C ASP A 191 -23.74 2.70 -10.04
N GLU A 192 -22.65 3.02 -10.73
CA GLU A 192 -21.48 3.62 -10.11
C GLU A 192 -21.80 4.92 -9.38
N GLU A 193 -22.64 5.78 -9.96
CA GLU A 193 -23.05 7.04 -9.35
C GLU A 193 -23.80 6.80 -8.04
N GLY A 194 -24.74 5.87 -8.03
CA GLY A 194 -25.47 5.50 -6.82
C GLY A 194 -24.57 4.88 -5.75
N MET A 195 -23.58 4.06 -6.13
CA MET A 195 -22.59 3.52 -5.17
C MET A 195 -21.77 4.66 -4.54
N ARG A 196 -21.29 5.61 -5.35
CA ARG A 196 -20.53 6.77 -4.85
C ARG A 196 -21.38 7.65 -3.92
N ALA A 197 -22.65 7.85 -4.23
CA ALA A 197 -23.58 8.58 -3.36
C ALA A 197 -23.76 7.89 -1.99
N MET A 198 -23.93 6.56 -1.97
CA MET A 198 -24.04 5.79 -0.73
C MET A 198 -22.78 5.86 0.14
N GLN A 199 -21.59 5.88 -0.47
CA GLN A 199 -20.35 6.05 0.29
C GLN A 199 -20.22 7.46 0.85
N GLU A 200 -20.64 8.49 0.12
CA GLU A 200 -20.61 9.87 0.63
C GLU A 200 -21.54 10.03 1.86
N GLU A 201 -22.70 9.37 1.87
CA GLU A 201 -23.60 9.35 3.04
C GLU A 201 -22.94 8.76 4.30
N ARG A 202 -21.97 7.86 4.15
CA ARG A 202 -21.26 7.17 5.25
C ARG A 202 -19.89 7.76 5.57
N LYS A 203 -19.50 8.83 4.88
CA LYS A 203 -18.13 9.36 4.92
C LYS A 203 -17.69 9.74 6.33
N GLU A 204 -18.52 10.44 7.10
CA GLU A 204 -18.13 10.89 8.44
C GLU A 204 -17.84 9.72 9.38
N GLU A 205 -18.72 8.72 9.42
CA GLU A 205 -18.54 7.49 10.19
C GLU A 205 -17.29 6.71 9.72
N GLY A 206 -17.11 6.61 8.40
CA GLY A 206 -15.96 5.97 7.78
C GLY A 206 -14.63 6.63 8.14
N LEU A 207 -14.56 7.95 8.06
CA LEU A 207 -13.38 8.73 8.43
C LEU A 207 -13.03 8.55 9.90
N GLU A 208 -14.04 8.56 10.78
CA GLU A 208 -13.81 8.34 12.21
C GLU A 208 -13.33 6.91 12.51
N SER A 209 -13.92 5.91 11.85
CA SER A 209 -13.48 4.52 11.95
C SER A 209 -12.01 4.36 11.53
N ILE A 210 -11.61 4.97 10.41
CA ILE A 210 -10.21 4.97 9.94
C ILE A 210 -9.28 5.63 10.97
N ARG A 211 -9.65 6.80 11.51
CA ARG A 211 -8.84 7.50 12.52
C ARG A 211 -8.66 6.67 13.78
N GLN A 212 -9.75 6.14 14.35
CA GLN A 212 -9.66 5.32 15.56
C GLN A 212 -8.89 4.02 15.30
N GLY A 213 -9.10 3.37 14.15
CA GLY A 213 -8.35 2.19 13.73
C GLY A 213 -6.85 2.45 13.63
N GLY A 214 -6.46 3.52 12.95
CA GLY A 214 -5.06 3.92 12.81
C GLY A 214 -4.41 4.30 14.15
N LEU A 215 -5.14 4.97 15.05
CA LEU A 215 -4.63 5.32 16.38
C LEU A 215 -4.38 4.06 17.23
N ARG A 216 -5.30 3.09 17.20
CA ARG A 216 -5.10 1.80 17.89
C ARG A 216 -3.90 1.03 17.35
N GLY A 217 -3.78 0.94 16.03
CA GLY A 217 -2.64 0.30 15.37
C GLY A 217 -1.32 0.99 15.73
N SER A 218 -1.30 2.32 15.68
CA SER A 218 -0.11 3.12 16.02
C SER A 218 0.26 2.97 17.49
N ALA A 219 -0.71 3.01 18.40
CA ALA A 219 -0.46 2.83 19.84
C ALA A 219 0.19 1.48 20.14
N LEU A 220 -0.23 0.41 19.44
CA LEU A 220 0.36 -0.91 19.60
C LEU A 220 1.76 -1.01 18.97
N THR A 221 1.92 -0.47 17.76
CA THR A 221 3.18 -0.50 16.98
C THR A 221 4.28 0.25 17.71
N TYR A 222 3.97 1.44 18.21
CA TYR A 222 4.95 2.34 18.81
C TYR A 222 5.01 2.28 20.33
N ARG A 223 4.43 1.26 20.98
CA ARG A 223 4.29 1.18 22.44
C ARG A 223 5.63 1.24 23.19
N ASP A 224 6.70 0.72 22.57
CA ASP A 224 8.01 0.55 23.18
C ASP A 224 8.98 1.73 22.89
N PHE A 225 8.49 2.78 22.20
CA PHE A 225 9.24 4.01 21.94
C PHE A 225 8.95 5.08 22.99
N SER A 226 9.88 6.01 23.19
CA SER A 226 9.65 7.20 24.01
C SER A 226 8.91 8.30 23.23
N ASN A 227 8.26 9.22 23.94
CA ASN A 227 7.62 10.37 23.30
C ASN A 227 8.63 11.25 22.54
N GLU A 228 9.88 11.35 22.99
CA GLU A 228 10.94 12.10 22.29
C GLU A 228 11.32 11.46 20.94
N GLU A 229 11.42 10.13 20.91
CA GLU A 229 11.64 9.39 19.67
C GLU A 229 10.45 9.52 18.70
N LEU A 230 9.22 9.48 19.22
CA LEU A 230 8.02 9.67 18.40
C LEU A 230 7.85 11.10 17.90
N GLU A 231 8.26 12.10 18.67
CA GLU A 231 8.34 13.49 18.20
C GLU A 231 9.35 13.63 17.07
N THR A 232 10.54 13.04 17.23
CA THR A 232 11.57 13.03 16.16
C THR A 232 11.04 12.40 14.89
N TYR A 233 10.30 11.29 15.01
CA TYR A 233 9.69 10.65 13.85
C TYR A 233 8.56 11.49 13.25
N ALA A 234 7.68 12.07 14.07
CA ALA A 234 6.63 12.96 13.60
C ALA A 234 7.20 14.15 12.81
N GLU A 235 8.27 14.78 13.30
CA GLU A 235 8.95 15.86 12.58
C GLU A 235 9.53 15.39 11.24
N ALA A 236 10.16 14.21 11.20
CA ALA A 236 10.67 13.63 9.96
C ALA A 236 9.55 13.36 8.95
N LEU A 237 8.41 12.81 9.40
CA LEU A 237 7.23 12.56 8.57
C LEU A 237 6.58 13.84 8.04
N GLU A 238 6.72 14.95 8.76
CA GLU A 238 6.16 16.24 8.37
C GLU A 238 7.00 16.98 7.33
N ASP A 239 8.25 16.57 7.09
CA ASP A 239 9.10 17.13 6.05
C ASP A 239 8.46 16.93 4.66
N PRO A 240 8.44 17.96 3.78
CA PRO A 240 7.85 17.86 2.45
C PRO A 240 8.38 16.70 1.60
N LEU A 241 9.68 16.39 1.69
CA LEU A 241 10.29 15.30 0.93
C LEU A 241 9.82 13.94 1.47
N MET A 242 9.74 13.79 2.79
CA MET A 242 9.21 12.56 3.40
C MET A 242 7.72 12.38 3.07
N ARG A 243 6.92 13.47 3.08
CA ARG A 243 5.51 13.41 2.67
C ARG A 243 5.33 12.97 1.23
N GLU A 244 6.16 13.45 0.31
CA GLU A 244 6.15 12.99 -1.09
C GLU A 244 6.36 11.48 -1.18
N VAL A 245 7.31 10.94 -0.42
CA VAL A 245 7.57 9.50 -0.36
C VAL A 245 6.32 8.74 0.11
N TYR A 246 5.72 9.15 1.22
CA TYR A 246 4.54 8.47 1.77
C TYR A 246 3.30 8.60 0.89
N ASP A 247 3.06 9.78 0.30
CA ASP A 247 1.96 9.99 -0.65
C ASP A 247 2.11 9.05 -1.87
N LEU A 248 3.32 8.93 -2.42
CA LEU A 248 3.60 8.03 -3.54
C LEU A 248 3.51 6.56 -3.14
N MET A 249 4.09 6.16 -2.01
CA MET A 249 4.01 4.78 -1.51
C MET A 249 2.56 4.34 -1.28
N ASN A 250 1.75 5.19 -0.66
CA ASN A 250 0.32 4.92 -0.46
C ASN A 250 -0.41 4.81 -1.80
N ALA A 251 -0.20 5.75 -2.73
CA ALA A 251 -0.84 5.72 -4.04
C ALA A 251 -0.48 4.45 -4.83
N VAL A 252 0.78 4.04 -4.78
CA VAL A 252 1.27 2.80 -5.40
C VAL A 252 0.61 1.59 -4.77
N GLN A 253 0.55 1.51 -3.45
CA GLN A 253 -0.10 0.41 -2.75
C GLN A 253 -1.56 0.27 -3.18
N PHE A 254 -2.30 1.39 -3.23
CA PHE A 254 -3.70 1.37 -3.65
C PHE A 254 -3.89 1.01 -5.12
N GLU A 255 -3.03 1.49 -6.02
CA GLU A 255 -3.14 1.15 -7.44
C GLU A 255 -2.81 -0.32 -7.70
N VAL A 256 -1.75 -0.84 -7.06
CA VAL A 256 -1.42 -2.27 -7.11
C VAL A 256 -2.60 -3.09 -6.61
N MET A 257 -3.17 -2.76 -5.44
CA MET A 257 -4.34 -3.44 -4.89
C MET A 257 -5.54 -3.43 -5.86
N ALA A 258 -5.91 -2.24 -6.37
CA ALA A 258 -7.06 -2.09 -7.25
C ALA A 258 -6.90 -2.93 -8.52
N ASN A 259 -5.72 -2.86 -9.13
CA ASN A 259 -5.38 -3.63 -10.31
C ASN A 259 -5.47 -5.15 -10.05
N ARG A 260 -4.97 -5.63 -8.90
CA ARG A 260 -5.08 -7.05 -8.53
C ARG A 260 -6.54 -7.48 -8.38
N PHE A 261 -7.40 -6.67 -7.76
CA PHE A 261 -8.83 -6.98 -7.65
C PHE A 261 -9.54 -7.05 -9.00
N GLU A 262 -9.21 -6.16 -9.94
CA GLU A 262 -9.73 -6.22 -11.32
C GLU A 262 -9.31 -7.53 -12.02
N VAL A 263 -8.05 -7.95 -11.85
CA VAL A 263 -7.57 -9.23 -12.40
C VAL A 263 -8.34 -10.40 -11.78
N VAL A 264 -8.57 -10.40 -10.47
CA VAL A 264 -9.39 -11.43 -9.81
C VAL A 264 -10.78 -11.49 -10.43
N ALA A 265 -11.50 -10.37 -10.50
CA ALA A 265 -12.85 -10.31 -11.08
C ALA A 265 -12.88 -10.84 -12.51
N SER A 266 -11.89 -10.48 -13.35
CA SER A 266 -11.80 -10.96 -14.73
C SER A 266 -11.61 -12.48 -14.83
N ARG A 267 -10.85 -13.08 -13.91
CA ARG A 267 -10.54 -14.51 -13.89
C ARG A 267 -11.66 -15.35 -13.26
N MET A 268 -12.51 -14.74 -12.42
CA MET A 268 -13.68 -15.41 -11.85
C MET A 268 -14.67 -15.88 -12.92
N ARG A 269 -14.73 -15.26 -14.10
CA ARG A 269 -15.60 -15.68 -15.21
C ARG A 269 -15.39 -17.15 -15.63
N GLY A 270 -14.23 -17.73 -15.31
CA GLY A 270 -13.91 -19.14 -15.56
C GLY A 270 -14.16 -20.10 -14.39
N LEU A 271 -14.55 -19.60 -13.22
CA LEU A 271 -14.87 -20.40 -12.05
C LEU A 271 -16.37 -20.69 -12.03
N ASP A 272 -16.76 -21.93 -12.31
CA ASP A 272 -18.17 -22.36 -12.24
C ASP A 272 -18.58 -22.43 -10.75
N PRO A 273 -19.58 -21.66 -10.29
CA PRO A 273 -20.07 -21.75 -8.92
C PRO A 273 -20.82 -23.09 -8.75
N GLY A 274 -20.09 -24.15 -8.38
CA GLY A 274 -20.71 -25.46 -8.13
C GLY A 274 -19.86 -26.71 -8.39
N GLN A 275 -18.60 -26.61 -8.82
CA GLN A 275 -17.72 -27.79 -8.79
C GLN A 275 -17.05 -27.93 -7.42
N GLU A 276 -17.59 -28.80 -6.57
CA GLU A 276 -16.80 -29.46 -5.53
C GLU A 276 -15.62 -30.17 -6.20
N LEU A 277 -14.40 -29.92 -5.71
CA LEU A 277 -13.23 -30.74 -6.02
C LEU A 277 -13.31 -32.07 -5.27
#